data_AF-A0A6B3GXR3-F1
#
_entry.id   AF-A0A6B3GXR3-F1
#
_cell.length_a   1.000
_cell.length_b   1.000
_cell.length_c   1.000
_cell.angle_alpha   90.00
_cell.angle_beta   90.00
_cell.angle_gamma   90.00
#
_symmetry.space_group_name_H-M   'P 1'
#
loop_
_entity.id
_entity.type
_entity.pdbx_description
1 polymer ?
#
loop_
_entity_poly.entity_id
_entity_poly.type
_entity_poly.pdbx_seq_one_letter_code
_entity_poly.pdbx_strand_id
1 'polypeptide(L)'
;GTGLAPAATRGDGHRPDLADVAGQLRPRQALEVAAAGGHHLLLSGPPGAGKTMLAERLSAVLPPLTRQESLEVTAVHSVAGILPPGEPLVARAPYCAPHHSATMQSLVGGGNGIPRPGAVSLAHRGVLFLDEA
;
A
#
# COMPACT_ATOMS: atom_id res chain seq x y z
N GLY A 1 10.41 22.62 -28.42
CA GLY A 1 9.11 22.11 -27.92
C GLY A 1 9.29 20.66 -27.54
N THR A 2 9.52 20.38 -26.26
CA THR A 2 9.72 19.02 -25.74
C THR A 2 8.37 18.49 -25.24
N GLY A 3 7.69 17.73 -26.08
CA GLY A 3 6.53 16.94 -25.66
C GLY A 3 7.00 15.85 -24.70
N LEU A 4 6.56 15.93 -23.45
CA LEU A 4 6.73 14.87 -22.47
C LEU A 4 5.81 13.72 -22.90
N ALA A 5 6.38 12.64 -23.45
CA ALA A 5 5.64 11.41 -23.67
C ALA A 5 5.18 10.85 -22.30
N PRO A 6 3.94 10.36 -22.16
CA PRO A 6 3.50 9.74 -20.93
C PRO A 6 4.38 8.53 -20.64
N ALA A 7 4.92 8.47 -19.42
CA ALA A 7 5.70 7.35 -18.95
C ALA A 7 4.85 6.09 -19.07
N ALA A 8 5.25 5.17 -19.97
CA ALA A 8 4.57 3.92 -20.16
C ALA A 8 4.60 3.11 -18.85
N THR A 9 3.43 2.87 -18.28
CA THR A 9 3.21 1.91 -17.19
C THR A 9 3.52 0.51 -17.72
N ARG A 10 4.78 0.10 -17.64
CA ARG A 10 5.22 -1.24 -18.03
C ARG A 10 5.17 -2.16 -16.82
N GLY A 11 4.21 -3.08 -16.85
CA GLY A 11 4.27 -4.36 -16.14
C GLY A 11 3.66 -4.39 -14.75
N ASP A 12 2.37 -4.08 -14.60
CA ASP A 12 1.62 -4.58 -13.44
C ASP A 12 0.93 -5.88 -13.87
N GLY A 13 1.36 -7.02 -13.30
CA GLY A 13 0.47 -8.16 -13.19
C GLY A 13 -0.85 -7.67 -12.60
N HIS A 14 -1.98 -8.06 -13.18
CA HIS A 14 -3.32 -7.54 -12.89
C HIS A 14 -3.52 -7.23 -11.40
N ARG A 15 -3.32 -5.96 -11.02
CA ARG A 15 -3.48 -5.49 -9.64
C ARG A 15 -4.98 -5.33 -9.39
N PRO A 16 -5.46 -5.69 -8.20
CA PRO A 16 -6.87 -5.52 -7.87
C PRO A 16 -7.32 -4.06 -8.04
N ASP A 17 -8.31 -3.82 -8.90
CA ASP A 17 -8.90 -2.49 -9.12
C ASP A 17 -10.21 -2.36 -8.32
N LEU A 18 -10.49 -1.16 -7.81
CA LEU A 18 -11.78 -0.83 -7.21
C LEU A 18 -12.93 -0.87 -8.23
N ALA A 19 -12.63 -0.64 -9.52
CA ALA A 19 -13.58 -0.77 -10.61
C ALA A 19 -14.14 -2.20 -10.75
N ASP A 20 -13.35 -3.22 -10.38
CA ASP A 20 -13.74 -4.63 -10.44
C ASP A 20 -14.73 -5.03 -9.32
N VAL A 21 -14.96 -4.16 -8.33
CA VAL A 21 -15.85 -4.46 -7.20
C VAL A 21 -17.31 -4.28 -7.62
N ALA A 22 -17.98 -5.41 -7.85
CA ALA A 22 -19.42 -5.45 -8.10
C ALA A 22 -20.21 -5.09 -6.83
N GLY A 23 -21.09 -4.09 -6.94
CA GLY A 23 -21.87 -3.60 -5.81
C GLY A 23 -21.03 -2.80 -4.80
N GLN A 24 -21.41 -2.87 -3.51
CA GLN A 24 -20.70 -2.22 -2.40
C GLN A 24 -20.44 -0.71 -2.58
N LEU A 25 -21.45 0.04 -3.06
CA LEU A 25 -21.33 1.49 -3.32
C LEU A 25 -20.81 2.28 -2.11
N ARG A 26 -21.36 2.03 -0.91
CA ARG A 26 -20.95 2.74 0.31
C ARG A 26 -19.49 2.44 0.69
N PRO A 27 -19.04 1.17 0.79
CA PRO A 27 -17.63 0.87 0.99
C PRO A 27 -16.71 1.48 -0.07
N ARG A 28 -17.06 1.40 -1.35
CA ARG A 28 -16.27 1.99 -2.44
C ARG A 28 -16.08 3.51 -2.26
N GLN A 29 -17.17 4.22 -1.95
CA GLN A 29 -17.12 5.65 -1.65
C GLN A 29 -16.27 5.96 -0.42
N ALA A 30 -16.35 5.15 0.64
CA ALA A 30 -15.51 5.32 1.82
C ALA A 30 -14.03 5.16 1.50
N LEU A 31 -13.67 4.19 0.64
CA LEU A 31 -12.31 4.01 0.14
C LEU A 31 -11.83 5.23 -0.66
N GLU A 32 -12.65 5.76 -1.56
CA GLU A 32 -12.32 6.97 -2.34
C GLU A 32 -12.09 8.19 -1.44
N VAL A 33 -12.99 8.43 -0.47
CA VAL A 33 -12.87 9.53 0.49
C VAL A 33 -11.61 9.39 1.33
N ALA A 34 -11.31 8.18 1.81
CA ALA A 34 -10.11 7.93 2.58
C ALA A 34 -8.84 8.10 1.76
N ALA A 35 -8.83 7.64 0.51
CA ALA A 35 -7.70 7.79 -0.40
C ALA A 35 -7.41 9.25 -0.73
N ALA A 36 -8.47 10.04 -0.99
CA ALA A 36 -8.35 11.46 -1.27
C ALA A 36 -7.89 12.27 -0.03
N GLY A 37 -8.38 11.91 1.16
CA GLY A 37 -8.11 12.62 2.41
C GLY A 37 -6.94 12.09 3.24
N GLY A 38 -6.36 10.94 2.89
CA GLY A 38 -5.36 10.26 3.71
C GLY A 38 -5.92 9.77 5.05
N HIS A 39 -7.18 9.33 5.09
CA HIS A 39 -7.85 8.92 6.32
C HIS A 39 -7.65 7.43 6.64
N HIS A 40 -7.64 7.12 7.94
CA HIS A 40 -7.76 5.74 8.40
C HIS A 40 -9.19 5.23 8.20
N LEU A 41 -9.32 3.94 7.89
CA LEU A 41 -10.60 3.28 7.66
C LEU A 41 -10.75 2.07 8.57
N LEU A 42 -11.93 1.94 9.17
CA LEU A 42 -12.38 0.73 9.84
C LEU A 42 -13.41 0.03 8.97
N LEU A 43 -13.13 -1.22 8.59
CA LEU A 43 -14.07 -2.06 7.84
C LEU A 43 -14.71 -3.05 8.80
N SER A 44 -16.02 -2.89 9.04
CA SER A 44 -16.79 -3.78 9.90
C SER A 44 -17.87 -4.52 9.11
N GLY A 45 -18.02 -5.82 9.37
CA GLY A 45 -18.98 -6.68 8.70
C GLY A 45 -18.71 -8.16 8.94
N PRO A 46 -19.65 -9.03 8.56
CA PRO A 46 -19.51 -10.47 8.77
C PRO A 46 -18.28 -11.06 8.05
N PRO A 47 -17.82 -12.26 8.44
CA PRO A 47 -16.87 -13.02 7.65
C PRO A 47 -17.33 -13.16 6.20
N GLY A 48 -16.42 -13.03 5.24
CA GLY A 48 -16.76 -13.09 3.81
C GLY A 48 -17.37 -11.81 3.21
N ALA A 49 -17.54 -10.72 3.97
CA ALA A 49 -18.03 -9.44 3.44
C ALA A 49 -17.08 -8.74 2.43
N GLY A 50 -15.89 -9.30 2.18
CA GLY A 50 -14.91 -8.72 1.27
C GLY A 50 -14.05 -7.61 1.88
N LYS A 51 -13.84 -7.60 3.19
CA LYS A 51 -13.01 -6.58 3.89
C LYS A 51 -11.57 -6.54 3.34
N THR A 52 -10.90 -7.69 3.28
CA THR A 52 -9.55 -7.83 2.70
C THR A 52 -9.54 -7.45 1.22
N MET A 53 -10.54 -7.91 0.46
CA MET A 53 -10.70 -7.57 -0.96
C MET A 53 -10.77 -6.05 -1.19
N LEU A 54 -11.52 -5.33 -0.35
CA LEU A 54 -11.59 -3.87 -0.39
C LEU A 54 -10.24 -3.24 0.01
N ALA A 55 -9.64 -3.69 1.11
CA ALA A 55 -8.39 -3.12 1.62
C ALA A 55 -7.23 -3.17 0.61
N GLU A 56 -7.08 -4.28 -0.12
CA GLU A 56 -6.04 -4.42 -1.16
C GLU A 56 -6.17 -3.36 -2.27
N ARG A 57 -7.42 -3.04 -2.62
CA ARG A 57 -7.77 -2.07 -3.67
C ARG A 57 -7.57 -0.63 -3.24
N LEU A 58 -7.52 -0.35 -1.93
CA LEU A 58 -7.24 1.00 -1.43
C LEU A 58 -5.90 1.52 -1.96
N SER A 59 -4.87 0.66 -2.00
CA SER A 59 -3.54 1.03 -2.51
C SER A 59 -3.54 1.44 -3.99
N ALA A 60 -4.50 0.94 -4.78
CA ALA A 60 -4.61 1.22 -6.20
C ALA A 60 -5.29 2.58 -6.47
N VAL A 61 -6.16 3.03 -5.58
CA VAL A 61 -6.90 4.31 -5.69
C VAL A 61 -6.23 5.47 -4.97
N LEU A 62 -5.13 5.22 -4.25
CA LEU A 62 -4.32 6.30 -3.68
C LEU A 62 -3.75 7.21 -4.78
N PRO A 63 -3.59 8.52 -4.51
CA PRO A 63 -2.86 9.41 -5.40
C PRO A 63 -1.47 8.86 -5.73
N PRO A 64 -0.97 9.09 -6.97
CA PRO A 64 0.39 8.70 -7.31
C PRO A 64 1.39 9.41 -6.40
N LEU A 65 2.46 8.70 -6.02
CA LEU A 65 3.51 9.29 -5.21
C LEU A 65 4.19 10.41 -5.99
N THR A 66 4.45 11.53 -5.32
CA THR A 66 5.37 12.54 -5.86
C THR A 66 6.78 11.98 -5.92
N ARG A 67 7.64 12.59 -6.74
CA ARG A 67 9.06 12.19 -6.83
C ARG A 67 9.74 12.14 -5.46
N GLN A 68 9.45 13.10 -4.59
CA GLN A 68 10.02 13.17 -3.25
C GLN A 68 9.54 12.00 -2.38
N GLU A 69 8.23 11.73 -2.38
CA GLU A 69 7.65 10.62 -1.64
C GLU A 69 8.17 9.27 -2.14
N SER A 70 8.33 9.11 -3.46
CA SER A 70 8.95 7.92 -4.04
C SER A 70 10.36 7.69 -3.52
N LEU A 71 11.18 8.74 -3.38
CA LEU A 71 12.52 8.62 -2.81
C LEU A 71 12.48 8.19 -1.33
N GLU A 72 11.56 8.74 -0.54
CA GLU A 72 11.37 8.36 0.87
C GLU A 72 11.01 6.87 0.99
N VAL A 73 10.00 6.42 0.25
CA VAL A 73 9.55 5.02 0.27
C VAL A 73 10.67 4.09 -0.19
N THR A 74 11.37 4.47 -1.27
CA THR A 74 12.51 3.70 -1.80
C THR A 74 13.61 3.56 -0.76
N ALA A 75 13.94 4.61 0.01
CA ALA A 75 14.96 4.54 1.05
C ALA A 75 14.57 3.51 2.13
N VAL A 76 13.31 3.49 2.57
CA VAL A 76 12.83 2.50 3.54
C VAL A 76 12.95 1.08 2.99
N HIS A 77 12.50 0.86 1.75
CA HIS A 77 12.54 -0.46 1.10
C HIS A 77 13.98 -0.91 0.82
N SER A 78 14.90 0.02 0.55
CA SER A 78 16.33 -0.25 0.40
C SER A 78 16.96 -0.73 1.70
N VAL A 79 16.65 -0.08 2.85
CA VAL A 79 17.16 -0.50 4.17
C VAL A 79 16.59 -1.88 4.55
N ALA A 80 15.34 -2.15 4.18
CA ALA A 80 14.74 -3.47 4.33
C ALA A 80 15.37 -4.52 3.40
N GLY A 81 16.00 -4.11 2.31
CA GLY A 81 16.60 -5.01 1.32
C GLY A 81 15.57 -5.70 0.43
N ILE A 82 14.42 -5.05 0.18
CA ILE A 82 13.28 -5.63 -0.54
C ILE A 82 12.98 -4.95 -1.89
N LEU A 83 13.86 -4.06 -2.35
CA LEU A 83 13.69 -3.42 -3.65
C LEU A 83 13.79 -4.46 -4.78
N PRO A 84 12.86 -4.47 -5.75
CA PRO A 84 12.92 -5.40 -6.87
C PRO A 84 14.16 -5.15 -7.75
N PRO A 85 14.79 -6.20 -8.28
CA PRO A 85 15.88 -6.04 -9.25
C PRO A 85 15.41 -5.26 -10.48
N GLY A 86 16.13 -4.20 -10.85
CA GLY A 86 15.80 -3.38 -12.01
C GLY A 86 14.76 -2.28 -11.75
N GLU A 87 14.18 -2.21 -10.55
CA GLU A 87 13.25 -1.16 -10.13
C GLU A 87 13.82 -0.38 -8.95
N PRO A 88 14.77 0.55 -9.21
CA PRO A 88 15.45 1.28 -8.14
C PRO A 88 14.59 2.37 -7.50
N LEU A 89 13.35 2.57 -7.95
CA LEU A 89 12.46 3.63 -7.47
C LEU A 89 11.04 3.11 -7.31
N VAL A 90 10.53 3.17 -6.08
CA VAL A 90 9.14 2.85 -5.75
C VAL A 90 8.24 4.02 -6.16
N ALA A 91 7.56 3.86 -7.31
CA ALA A 91 6.69 4.90 -7.88
C ALA A 91 5.23 4.84 -7.40
N ARG A 92 4.84 3.76 -6.71
CA ARG A 92 3.46 3.52 -6.28
C ARG A 92 3.38 3.33 -4.77
N ALA A 93 2.25 3.71 -4.20
CA ALA A 93 1.96 3.54 -2.78
C ALA A 93 2.08 2.05 -2.38
N PRO A 94 2.89 1.70 -1.36
CA PRO A 94 3.05 0.33 -0.91
C PRO A 94 1.77 -0.18 -0.23
N TYR A 95 1.55 -1.49 -0.29
CA TYR A 95 0.53 -2.18 0.49
C TYR A 95 1.21 -3.22 1.38
N CYS A 96 0.94 -3.16 2.68
CA CYS A 96 1.43 -4.13 3.65
C CYS A 96 0.25 -4.74 4.39
N ALA A 97 0.15 -6.07 4.33
CA ALA A 97 -0.84 -6.86 5.05
C ALA A 97 -0.08 -7.92 5.88
N PRO A 98 0.42 -7.55 7.07
CA PRO A 98 1.01 -8.53 7.97
C PRO A 98 0.00 -9.64 8.30
N HIS A 99 0.50 -10.85 8.51
CA HIS A 99 -0.34 -11.96 8.98
C HIS A 99 -0.98 -11.59 10.34
N HIS A 100 -2.20 -12.05 10.61
CA HIS A 100 -2.93 -11.71 11.85
C HIS A 100 -2.18 -12.12 13.14
N SER A 101 -1.24 -13.07 13.04
CA SER A 101 -0.36 -13.49 14.14
C SER A 101 0.98 -12.73 14.21
N ALA A 102 1.12 -11.62 13.48
CA ALA A 102 2.32 -10.80 13.45
C ALA A 102 2.68 -10.27 14.84
N THR A 103 3.96 -10.38 15.20
CA THR A 103 4.46 -9.87 16.49
C THR A 103 4.59 -8.36 16.46
N MET A 104 4.58 -7.72 17.64
CA MET A 104 4.87 -6.28 17.77
C MET A 104 6.20 -5.89 17.13
N GLN A 105 7.23 -6.75 17.23
CA GLN A 105 8.53 -6.53 16.61
C GLN A 105 8.45 -6.54 15.07
N SER A 106 7.62 -7.40 14.48
CA SER A 106 7.41 -7.41 13.02
C SER A 106 6.60 -6.22 12.52
N LEU A 107 5.69 -5.69 13.34
CA LEU A 107 4.89 -4.51 13.01
C LEU A 107 5.71 -3.22 13.12
N VAL A 108 6.39 -3.02 14.25
CA VAL A 108 7.13 -1.78 14.55
C VAL A 108 8.53 -1.79 13.94
N GLY A 109 9.15 -2.98 13.84
CA GLY A 109 10.55 -3.14 13.47
C GLY A 109 11.40 -3.53 14.68
N GLY A 110 12.66 -3.89 14.41
CA GLY A 110 13.58 -4.36 15.44
C GLY A 110 14.95 -4.72 14.88
N GLY A 111 15.79 -5.37 15.69
CA GLY A 111 17.12 -5.80 15.29
C GLY A 111 18.17 -5.41 16.31
N ASN A 112 18.98 -6.39 16.73
CA ASN A 112 20.08 -6.17 17.64
C ASN A 112 21.28 -5.64 16.84
N GLY A 113 21.45 -4.32 16.82
CA GLY A 113 22.58 -3.64 16.18
C GLY A 113 22.22 -2.86 14.92
N ILE A 114 21.55 -3.50 13.95
CA ILE A 114 21.06 -2.82 12.74
C ILE A 114 19.52 -2.77 12.78
N PRO A 115 18.91 -1.58 12.85
CA PRO A 115 17.46 -1.46 12.85
C PRO A 115 16.88 -1.92 11.51
N ARG A 116 15.90 -2.83 11.57
CA ARG A 116 15.13 -3.31 10.43
C ARG A 116 13.73 -2.69 10.46
N PRO A 117 13.25 -2.11 9.34
CA PRO A 117 11.88 -1.61 9.23
C PRO A 117 10.85 -2.70 9.52
N GLY A 118 9.80 -2.36 10.29
CA GLY A 118 8.61 -3.19 10.44
C GLY A 118 7.54 -2.90 9.40
N ALA A 119 6.42 -3.61 9.45
CA ALA A 119 5.29 -3.45 8.53
C ALA A 119 4.76 -2.01 8.47
N VAL A 120 4.74 -1.28 9.59
CA VAL A 120 4.32 0.13 9.63
C VAL A 120 5.24 1.00 8.77
N SER A 121 6.55 0.81 8.90
CA SER A 121 7.54 1.55 8.09
C SER A 121 7.47 1.15 6.62
N LEU A 122 7.30 -0.13 6.32
CA LEU A 122 7.19 -0.63 4.94
C LEU A 122 5.95 -0.07 4.22
N ALA A 123 4.89 0.25 4.96
CA ALA A 123 3.67 0.88 4.48
C ALA A 123 3.76 2.41 4.37
N HIS A 124 4.94 3.03 4.55
CA HIS A 124 5.12 4.49 4.46
C HIS A 124 4.52 5.05 3.16
N ARG A 125 3.71 6.11 3.28
CA ARG A 125 2.95 6.71 2.16
C ARG A 125 2.03 5.75 1.40
N GLY A 126 1.68 4.63 2.02
CA GLY A 126 0.80 3.62 1.45
C GLY A 126 -0.25 3.15 2.42
N VAL A 127 -0.55 1.86 2.38
CA VAL A 127 -1.62 1.24 3.15
C VAL A 127 -1.04 0.13 4.02
N LEU A 128 -1.32 0.23 5.32
CA LEU A 128 -1.18 -0.88 6.26
C LEU A 128 -2.58 -1.46 6.51
N PHE A 129 -2.80 -2.71 6.13
CA PHE A 129 -4.01 -3.44 6.45
C PHE A 129 -3.77 -4.34 7.67
N LEU A 130 -4.60 -4.18 8.69
CA LEU A 130 -4.61 -5.01 9.89
C LEU A 130 -5.92 -5.78 9.90
N ASP A 131 -5.82 -7.11 9.87
CA ASP A 131 -6.99 -7.98 10.00
C ASP A 131 -7.07 -8.51 11.42
N GLU A 132 -8.24 -8.38 12.04
CA GLU A 132 -8.57 -9.06 13.29
C GLU A 132 -9.18 -10.41 12.90
N ALA A 133 -8.41 -11.50 13.04
CA ALA A 133 -8.92 -12.86 12.88
C ALA A 133 -9.80 -13.27 14.07
#